data_AF-A0A2V8TSB9-F1
#
_entry.id   AF-A0A2V8TSB9-F1
#
_cell.length_a   1.000
_cell.length_b   1.000
_cell.length_c   1.000
_cell.angle_alpha   90.00
_cell.angle_beta   90.00
_cell.angle_gamma   90.00
#
_symmetry.space_group_name_H-M   'P 1'
#
loop_
_entity.id
_entity.type
_entity.pdbx_description
1 polymer ?
#
loop_
_entity_poly.entity_id
_entity_poly.type
_entity_poly.pdbx_seq_one_letter_code
_entity_poly.pdbx_strand_id
1 'polypeptide(L)'
;MRYAIILIAVFSTACAVGPNYHRPAVQIPANFRAPEPLPSLKAESLADLKWFEVFKDDKLQDLIRTALEQNYDLRTAVANIEAARANLGVTRSNQYPNLAASGDIQFTRLSRNGTFALPATLVPSQNRNWGQASLGLLSF
;
A
#
# COMPACT_ATOMS: atom_id res chain seq x y z
N MET A 1 4.99 -36.05 13.06
CA MET A 1 4.08 -36.30 11.91
C MET A 1 2.86 -35.37 11.89
N ARG A 2 2.10 -35.21 12.99
CA ARG A 2 0.97 -34.26 13.07
C ARG A 2 1.30 -32.80 12.68
N TYR A 3 2.40 -32.24 13.17
CA TYR A 3 2.82 -30.86 12.86
C TYR A 3 3.27 -30.66 11.40
N ALA A 4 3.78 -31.71 10.74
CA ALA A 4 4.20 -31.64 9.35
C ALA A 4 2.99 -31.52 8.39
N ILE A 5 1.89 -32.20 8.71
CA ILE A 5 0.64 -32.13 7.93
C ILE A 5 0.03 -30.72 8.04
N ILE A 6 0.07 -30.10 9.22
CA ILE A 6 -0.44 -28.74 9.43
C ILE A 6 0.40 -27.71 8.63
N LEU A 7 1.73 -27.82 8.66
CA LEU A 7 2.61 -26.95 7.89
C LEU A 7 2.33 -27.03 6.38
N ILE A 8 2.22 -28.25 5.83
CA ILE A 8 1.95 -28.47 4.40
C ILE A 8 0.58 -27.89 3.99
N ALA A 9 -0.44 -28.03 4.83
CA ALA A 9 -1.77 -27.48 4.55
C ALA A 9 -1.77 -25.94 4.49
N VAL A 10 -1.00 -25.26 5.35
CA VAL A 10 -0.90 -23.79 5.39
C VAL A 10 -0.17 -23.23 4.16
N PHE A 11 0.85 -23.90 3.64
CA PHE A 11 1.57 -23.43 2.45
C PHE A 11 0.81 -23.63 1.13
N SER A 12 -0.25 -24.43 1.12
CA SER A 12 -1.01 -24.78 -0.09
C SER A 12 -1.96 -23.67 -0.58
N THR A 13 -2.20 -22.62 0.21
CA THR A 13 -3.15 -21.53 -0.12
C THR A 13 -2.51 -20.32 -0.79
N ALA A 14 -1.19 -20.32 -0.99
CA ALA A 14 -0.45 -19.22 -1.61
C ALA A 14 -0.29 -19.45 -3.13
N CYS A 15 -1.38 -19.32 -3.89
CA CYS A 15 -1.29 -19.27 -5.35
C CYS A 15 -1.19 -17.81 -5.80
N ALA A 16 -0.22 -17.48 -6.65
CA ALA A 16 -0.17 -16.16 -7.28
C ALA A 16 -1.38 -16.03 -8.21
N VAL A 17 -2.32 -15.14 -7.87
CA VAL A 17 -3.54 -14.93 -8.64
C VAL A 17 -3.34 -13.73 -9.56
N GLY A 18 -3.17 -13.98 -10.86
CA GLY A 18 -3.13 -12.94 -11.87
C GLY A 18 -2.66 -13.46 -13.23
N PRO A 19 -3.20 -12.96 -14.35
CA PRO A 19 -2.66 -13.29 -15.66
C PRO A 19 -1.25 -12.71 -15.82
N ASN A 20 -0.40 -13.41 -16.56
CA ASN A 20 0.89 -12.86 -16.95
C ASN A 20 0.69 -11.58 -17.76
N TYR A 21 1.46 -10.55 -17.45
CA TYR A 21 1.38 -9.29 -18.20
C TYR A 21 1.81 -9.51 -19.65
N HIS A 22 0.92 -9.21 -20.58
CA HIS A 22 1.21 -9.13 -22.01
C HIS A 22 1.04 -7.70 -22.48
N ARG A 23 2.12 -7.11 -23.03
CA ARG A 23 2.07 -5.76 -23.59
C ARG A 23 1.06 -5.72 -24.74
N PRO A 24 0.08 -4.80 -24.73
CA PRO A 24 -0.82 -4.63 -25.86
C PRO A 24 -0.07 -4.26 -27.13
N ALA A 25 -0.41 -4.88 -28.26
CA ALA A 25 0.12 -4.48 -29.56
C ALA A 25 -0.48 -3.13 -29.97
N VAL A 26 0.38 -2.14 -30.21
CA VAL A 26 -0.03 -0.81 -30.68
C VAL A 26 0.15 -0.76 -32.19
N GLN A 27 -0.92 -0.48 -32.93
CA GLN A 27 -0.86 -0.33 -34.38
C GLN A 27 -0.27 1.04 -34.72
N ILE A 28 0.99 1.07 -35.13
CA ILE A 28 1.68 2.28 -35.58
C ILE A 28 2.18 2.09 -37.01
N PRO A 29 2.26 3.18 -37.82
CA PRO A 29 2.89 3.10 -39.13
C PRO A 29 4.38 2.77 -38.98
N ALA A 30 4.94 2.03 -39.95
CA ALA A 30 6.35 1.66 -39.95
C ALA A 30 7.28 2.88 -40.03
N ASN A 31 6.84 3.96 -40.68
CA ASN A 31 7.56 5.22 -40.79
C ASN A 31 6.63 6.41 -40.58
N PHE A 32 7.12 7.44 -39.91
CA PHE A 32 6.45 8.73 -39.85
C PHE A 32 6.79 9.57 -41.09
N ARG A 33 5.89 10.47 -41.48
CA ARG A 33 6.12 11.38 -42.62
C ARG A 33 7.27 12.33 -42.30
N ALA A 34 8.33 12.30 -43.08
CA ALA A 34 9.47 13.21 -42.98
C ALA A 34 10.01 13.57 -44.38
N PRO A 35 10.72 14.70 -44.54
CA PRO A 35 11.36 15.07 -45.81
C PRO A 35 12.38 14.02 -46.27
N GLU A 36 12.39 13.70 -47.56
CA GLU A 36 13.43 12.84 -48.15
C GLU A 36 14.72 13.64 -48.42
N PRO A 37 15.91 13.01 -48.29
CA PRO A 37 16.14 11.63 -47.86
C PRO A 37 15.97 11.46 -46.34
N LEU A 38 15.32 10.35 -45.95
CA LEU A 38 15.22 9.98 -44.54
C LEU A 38 16.64 9.77 -43.97
N PRO A 39 16.95 10.33 -42.78
CA PRO A 39 18.17 9.98 -42.07
C PRO A 39 18.23 8.47 -41.90
N SER A 40 19.42 7.87 -42.07
CA SER A 40 19.59 6.47 -41.73
C SER A 40 19.10 6.26 -40.30
N LEU A 41 18.29 5.22 -40.08
CA LEU A 41 17.83 4.79 -38.76
C LEU A 41 19.07 4.37 -37.94
N LYS A 42 19.84 5.34 -37.45
CA LYS A 42 20.86 5.11 -36.44
C LYS A 42 20.13 4.62 -35.21
N ALA A 43 20.67 3.58 -34.59
CA ALA A 43 20.10 2.93 -33.41
C ALA A 43 20.06 3.83 -32.16
N GLU A 44 20.59 5.05 -32.24
CA GLU A 44 20.66 6.00 -31.13
C GLU A 44 19.38 6.83 -31.09
N SER A 45 18.55 6.59 -30.06
CA SER A 45 17.37 7.40 -29.82
C SER A 45 17.78 8.78 -29.31
N LEU A 46 17.04 9.83 -29.70
CA LEU A 46 17.19 11.14 -29.06
C LEU A 46 16.97 11.09 -27.54
N ALA A 47 16.22 10.09 -27.06
CA ALA A 47 15.98 9.87 -25.63
C ALA A 47 17.23 9.39 -24.87
N ASP A 48 18.22 8.81 -25.56
CA ASP A 48 19.45 8.31 -24.95
C ASP A 48 20.51 9.41 -24.79
N LEU A 49 20.32 10.54 -25.50
CA LEU A 49 21.22 11.69 -25.43
C LEU A 49 20.98 12.50 -24.16
N LYS A 50 22.07 12.98 -23.56
CA LYS A 50 21.99 13.94 -22.46
C LYS A 50 21.50 15.28 -22.98
N TRP A 51 20.48 15.86 -22.34
CA TRP A 51 19.89 17.13 -22.77
C TRP A 51 20.92 18.27 -22.89
N PHE A 52 21.92 18.33 -22.00
CA PHE A 52 22.98 19.35 -22.03
C PHE A 52 24.00 19.15 -23.16
N GLU A 53 24.05 17.97 -23.78
CA GLU A 53 24.85 17.75 -24.99
C GLU A 53 24.09 18.21 -26.25
N VAL A 54 22.75 18.26 -26.19
CA VAL A 54 21.87 18.74 -27.27
C VAL A 54 21.77 20.26 -27.29
N PHE A 55 21.51 20.89 -26.14
CA PHE A 55 21.44 22.35 -26.01
C PHE A 55 22.83 22.95 -25.86
N LYS A 56 23.26 23.79 -26.81
CA LYS A 56 24.61 24.38 -26.83
C LYS A 56 24.75 25.74 -26.14
N ASP A 57 23.65 26.33 -25.68
CA ASP A 57 23.65 27.62 -25.01
C ASP A 57 23.83 27.44 -23.50
N ASP A 58 24.95 27.93 -22.96
CA ASP A 58 25.29 27.86 -21.54
C ASP A 58 24.24 28.55 -20.65
N LYS A 59 23.66 29.68 -21.10
CA LYS A 59 22.63 30.39 -20.33
C LYS A 59 21.34 29.59 -20.23
N LEU A 60 20.95 28.93 -21.32
CA LEU A 60 19.81 28.03 -21.31
C LEU A 60 20.05 26.84 -20.39
N GLN A 61 21.26 26.26 -20.41
CA GLN A 61 21.59 25.15 -19.51
C GLN A 61 21.50 25.54 -18.03
N ASP A 62 21.97 26.74 -17.65
CA ASP A 62 21.88 27.23 -16.27
C ASP A 62 20.41 27.41 -15.82
N LEU A 63 19.56 27.93 -16.70
CA LEU A 63 18.13 28.06 -16.44
C LEU A 63 17.46 26.69 -16.25
N ILE A 64 17.81 25.70 -17.07
CA ILE A 64 17.29 24.33 -16.94
C ILE A 64 17.74 23.72 -15.61
N ARG A 65 19.00 23.85 -15.21
CA ARG A 65 19.49 23.36 -13.90
C ARG A 65 18.71 24.00 -12.75
N THR A 66 18.55 25.32 -12.79
CA THR A 66 17.79 26.06 -11.78
C THR A 66 16.34 25.56 -11.71
N ALA A 67 15.71 25.34 -12.87
CA ALA A 67 14.36 24.79 -12.94
C ALA A 67 14.29 23.36 -12.37
N LEU A 68 15.23 22.47 -12.70
CA LEU A 68 15.25 21.10 -12.17
C LEU A 68 15.37 21.06 -10.63
N GLU A 69 16.08 22.01 -10.04
CA GLU A 69 16.26 22.09 -8.58
C GLU A 69 15.08 22.77 -7.87
N GLN A 70 14.49 23.81 -8.47
CA GLN A 70 13.53 24.69 -7.80
C GLN A 70 12.07 24.50 -8.25
N ASN A 71 11.80 23.64 -9.23
CA ASN A 71 10.45 23.44 -9.76
C ASN A 71 9.56 22.63 -8.79
N TYR A 72 8.44 23.24 -8.36
CA TYR A 72 7.49 22.64 -7.44
C TYR A 72 6.67 21.49 -8.04
N ASP A 73 6.42 21.49 -9.34
CA ASP A 73 5.72 20.40 -10.02
C ASP A 73 6.58 19.13 -10.04
N LEU A 74 7.89 19.27 -10.28
CA LEU A 74 8.84 18.15 -10.18
C LEU A 74 8.90 17.60 -8.75
N ARG A 75 8.96 18.48 -7.75
CA ARG A 75 8.91 18.07 -6.34
C ARG A 75 7.61 17.32 -6.01
N THR A 76 6.49 17.77 -6.54
CA THR A 76 5.19 17.10 -6.40
C THR A 76 5.19 15.73 -7.07
N ALA A 77 5.74 15.62 -8.28
CA ALA A 77 5.87 14.34 -8.98
C ALA A 77 6.73 13.33 -8.22
N VAL A 78 7.84 13.77 -7.63
CA VAL A 78 8.69 12.93 -6.77
C VAL A 78 7.92 12.48 -5.52
N ALA A 79 7.23 13.41 -4.83
CA ALA A 79 6.42 13.09 -3.66
C ALA A 79 5.31 12.07 -3.98
N ASN A 80 4.69 12.15 -5.16
CA ASN A 80 3.70 11.17 -5.61
C ASN A 80 4.30 9.76 -5.80
N ILE A 81 5.53 9.66 -6.31
CA ILE A 81 6.25 8.38 -6.42
C ILE A 81 6.57 7.82 -5.02
N GLU A 82 7.00 8.67 -4.09
CA GLU A 82 7.26 8.27 -2.70
C GLU A 82 5.98 7.78 -2.02
N ALA A 83 4.86 8.48 -2.19
CA ALA A 83 3.55 8.07 -1.70
C ALA A 83 3.11 6.71 -2.28
N ALA A 84 3.31 6.50 -3.58
CA ALA A 84 3.02 5.22 -4.22
C ALA A 84 3.90 4.08 -3.65
N ARG A 85 5.18 4.35 -3.38
CA ARG A 85 6.09 3.39 -2.73
C ARG A 85 5.67 3.08 -1.29
N ALA A 86 5.24 4.09 -0.53
CA ALA A 86 4.71 3.89 0.83
C ALA A 86 3.45 3.01 0.82
N ASN A 87 2.52 3.26 -0.11
CA ASN A 87 1.32 2.45 -0.29
C ASN A 87 1.64 0.99 -0.67
N LEU A 88 2.67 0.77 -1.50
CA LEU A 88 3.17 -0.57 -1.77
C LEU A 88 3.71 -1.23 -0.49
N GLY A 89 4.41 -0.48 0.36
CA GLY A 89 4.88 -0.95 1.67
C GLY A 89 3.74 -1.39 2.58
N VAL A 90 2.68 -0.58 2.70
CA VAL A 90 1.47 -0.93 3.48
C VAL A 90 0.81 -2.19 2.92
N THR A 91 0.60 -2.27 1.61
CA THR A 91 0.02 -3.45 0.96
C THR A 91 0.87 -4.70 1.19
N ARG A 92 2.19 -4.59 1.15
CA ARG A 92 3.11 -5.69 1.46
C ARG A 92 3.07 -6.09 2.94
N SER A 93 2.84 -5.14 3.86
CA SER A 93 2.74 -5.44 5.29
C SER A 93 1.58 -6.41 5.60
N ASN A 94 0.51 -6.38 4.80
CA ASN A 94 -0.61 -7.33 4.91
C ASN A 94 -0.24 -8.78 4.58
N GLN A 95 0.97 -9.04 4.04
CA GLN A 95 1.47 -10.40 3.83
C GLN A 95 2.14 -10.98 5.09
N TYR A 96 2.30 -10.18 6.14
CA TYR A 96 2.88 -10.56 7.42
C TYR A 96 1.84 -10.51 8.54
N PRO A 97 2.01 -11.28 9.62
CA PRO A 97 1.13 -11.16 10.78
C PRO A 97 1.27 -9.78 11.43
N ASN A 98 0.15 -9.14 11.75
CA ASN A 98 0.15 -7.95 12.60
C ASN A 98 0.39 -8.36 14.06
N LEU A 99 1.06 -7.51 14.85
CA LEU A 99 1.25 -7.75 16.28
C LEU A 99 0.66 -6.56 17.03
N ALA A 100 -0.41 -6.79 17.78
CA ALA A 100 -1.06 -5.77 18.59
C ALA A 100 -1.25 -6.26 20.02
N ALA A 101 -1.03 -5.36 20.98
CA ALA A 101 -1.36 -5.57 22.39
C ALA A 101 -2.46 -4.59 22.80
N SER A 102 -3.50 -5.07 23.44
CA SER A 102 -4.62 -4.28 23.94
C SER A 102 -4.96 -4.64 25.38
N GLY A 103 -5.56 -3.68 26.08
CA GLY A 103 -6.11 -3.89 27.41
C GLY A 103 -7.43 -3.15 27.52
N ASP A 104 -8.45 -3.81 28.07
CA ASP A 104 -9.78 -3.24 28.28
C ASP A 104 -10.25 -3.50 29.71
N ILE A 105 -10.97 -2.53 30.27
CA ILE A 105 -11.63 -2.66 31.57
C ILE A 105 -13.07 -2.20 31.41
N GLN A 106 -14.01 -3.11 31.57
CA GLN A 106 -15.43 -2.84 31.44
C GLN A 106 -16.13 -3.03 32.78
N PHE A 107 -16.93 -2.04 33.18
CA PHE A 107 -17.83 -2.14 34.34
C PHE A 107 -19.27 -2.08 33.87
N THR A 108 -20.05 -3.10 34.25
CA THR A 108 -21.48 -3.17 33.95
C THR A 108 -22.25 -3.03 35.24
N ARG A 109 -23.20 -2.09 35.26
CA ARG A 109 -24.18 -1.91 36.33
C ARG A 109 -25.57 -2.08 35.75
N LEU A 110 -26.22 -3.20 36.07
CA LEU A 110 -27.62 -3.39 35.71
C LEU A 110 -28.54 -2.63 36.68
N SER A 111 -29.59 -2.01 36.13
CA SER A 111 -30.64 -1.37 36.91
C SER A 111 -31.33 -2.40 37.82
N ARG A 112 -31.69 -1.97 39.03
CA ARG A 112 -32.52 -2.77 39.95
C ARG A 112 -33.99 -2.84 39.50
N ASN A 113 -34.41 -1.90 38.66
CA ASN A 113 -35.74 -1.85 38.06
C ASN A 113 -35.67 -2.42 36.63
N GLY A 114 -35.46 -3.73 36.52
CA GLY A 114 -35.51 -4.44 35.24
C GLY A 114 -36.90 -4.99 34.94
N THR A 115 -37.16 -5.37 33.68
CA THR A 115 -38.43 -5.95 33.22
C THR A 115 -38.82 -7.26 33.95
N PHE A 116 -37.86 -7.89 34.64
CA PHE A 116 -38.07 -9.08 35.46
C PHE A 116 -37.63 -8.84 36.92
N ALA A 117 -38.59 -8.79 37.83
CA ALA A 117 -38.34 -8.64 39.27
C ALA A 117 -38.14 -10.02 39.91
N LEU A 118 -36.92 -10.29 40.40
CA LEU A 118 -36.65 -11.49 41.19
C LEU A 118 -37.09 -11.26 42.65
N PRO A 119 -37.88 -12.15 43.26
CA PRO A 119 -38.28 -12.02 44.66
C PRO A 119 -37.07 -12.18 45.58
N ALA A 120 -36.97 -11.32 46.60
CA ALA A 120 -35.83 -11.26 47.53
C ALA A 120 -35.63 -12.55 48.35
N THR A 121 -36.65 -13.41 48.43
CA THR A 121 -36.61 -14.71 49.12
C THR A 121 -35.78 -15.76 48.39
N LEU A 122 -35.61 -15.64 47.07
CA LEU A 122 -34.82 -16.57 46.25
C LEU A 122 -33.38 -16.10 46.05
N VAL A 123 -33.13 -14.79 46.09
CA VAL A 123 -31.79 -14.20 45.92
C VAL A 123 -31.61 -13.04 46.91
N PRO A 124 -30.98 -13.29 48.08
CA PRO A 124 -30.79 -12.29 49.13
C PRO A 124 -29.87 -11.11 48.75
N SER A 125 -29.02 -11.29 47.74
CA SER A 125 -28.08 -10.27 47.25
C SER A 125 -28.23 -10.09 45.74
N GLN A 126 -28.85 -8.99 45.32
CA GLN A 126 -28.93 -8.58 43.91
C GLN A 126 -27.80 -7.59 43.55
N ASN A 127 -26.56 -7.91 43.90
CA ASN A 127 -25.42 -7.16 43.37
C ASN A 127 -25.28 -7.49 41.87
N ARG A 128 -25.79 -6.60 41.01
CA ARG A 128 -25.72 -6.73 39.55
C ARG A 128 -24.64 -5.83 38.94
N ASN A 129 -23.64 -5.50 39.75
CA ASN A 129 -22.45 -4.80 39.31
C ASN A 129 -21.35 -5.85 39.12
N TRP A 130 -20.78 -5.91 37.92
CA TRP A 130 -19.59 -6.69 37.67
C TRP A 130 -18.62 -5.90 36.82
N GLY A 131 -17.34 -6.18 37.00
CA GLY A 131 -16.26 -5.66 36.17
C GLY A 131 -15.51 -6.80 35.52
N GLN A 132 -14.98 -6.57 34.33
CA GLN A 132 -14.01 -7.46 33.69
C GLN A 132 -12.82 -6.63 33.22
N ALA A 133 -11.63 -7.21 33.34
CA ALA A 133 -10.41 -6.69 32.74
C ALA A 133 -9.90 -7.75 31.76
N SER A 134 -9.58 -7.34 30.54
CA SER A 134 -9.05 -8.23 29.51
C SER A 134 -7.75 -7.67 28.95
N LEU A 135 -6.80 -8.56 28.68
CA LEU A 135 -5.57 -8.26 27.95
C LEU A 135 -5.60 -9.10 26.68
N GLY A 136 -5.42 -8.46 25.54
CA GLY A 136 -5.37 -9.09 24.23
C GLY A 136 -3.98 -8.96 23.62
N LEU A 137 -3.41 -10.07 23.17
CA LEU A 137 -2.33 -10.06 22.19
C LEU A 137 -2.94 -10.61 20.89
N LEU A 138 -3.26 -9.72 19.96
CA LEU A 138 -3.89 -10.09 18.69
C LEU A 138 -2.81 -10.21 17.62
N SER A 139 -2.87 -11.31 16.87
CA SER A 139 -2.08 -11.52 15.67
C SER A 139 -2.92 -12.08 14.53
N PHE A 140 -3.98 -11.37 14.14
CA PHE A 140 -4.77 -11.70 12.95
C PHE A 140 -5.65 -10.50 12.56
#